data_AF-A0A7J7TS24-F1
#
_entry.id   AF-A0A7J7TS24-F1
#
_cell.length_a   1.000
_cell.length_b   1.000
_cell.length_c   1.000
_cell.angle_alpha   90.00
_cell.angle_beta   90.00
_cell.angle_gamma   90.00
#
_symmetry.space_group_name_H-M   'P 1'
#
loop_
_entity.id
_entity.type
_entity.pdbx_description
1 polymer ?
#
loop_
_entity_poly.entity_id
_entity_poly.type
_entity_poly.pdbx_seq_one_letter_code
_entity_poly.pdbx_strand_id
1 'polypeptide(L)'
;MATRWRPPRGPDASGYLVGRNNANGVDLNRNFPDLNTYIYYNEKYGGPNHHLPLPDNWKSQVEPETRAVIQWIRSLNFVLSANLHGGAVVANYPYDKSLEHRFRGFRRTANTPTPDDKLFQKLAKVYSYAHGWMHHGWNCGDYFPDGITNGASWYSLSKGMQDFNYLHTNCFEITLELSCDKFPRQEELQREWLGNREALIQFLEQVHQGIKGMVLDENNNYLPKAVISVSGINHDVTSGDHGDYFRLLLPGTYTVTATAPGFDPKTVTVTVGPGEPKRVDFQLKRSIPQVTESPAQHLEADSYQSKYSPG
;
A
#
# COMPACT_ATOMS: atom_id res chain seq x y z
N MET A 1 1.18 -17.12 1.79
CA MET A 1 2.40 -17.94 1.72
C MET A 1 2.23 -19.10 2.70
N ALA A 2 2.23 -20.35 2.25
CA ALA A 2 2.10 -21.51 3.13
C ALA A 2 3.50 -21.93 3.62
N THR A 3 3.75 -21.84 4.93
CA THR A 3 4.97 -22.39 5.55
C THR A 3 4.94 -23.92 5.48
N ARG A 4 6.13 -24.54 5.43
CA ARG A 4 6.31 -25.99 5.37
C ARG A 4 5.51 -26.68 6.50
N TRP A 5 4.53 -27.46 6.09
CA TRP A 5 3.52 -28.06 6.94
C TRP A 5 4.11 -29.15 7.86
N ARG A 6 3.94 -29.02 9.18
CA ARG A 6 4.02 -30.15 10.12
C ARG A 6 2.59 -30.57 10.46
N PRO A 7 2.22 -31.86 10.35
CA PRO A 7 0.86 -32.29 10.65
C PRO A 7 0.48 -31.98 12.11
N PRO A 8 -0.74 -31.47 12.37
CA PRO A 8 -1.25 -31.30 13.72
C PRO A 8 -1.46 -32.68 14.36
N ARG A 9 -0.96 -32.85 15.57
CA ARG A 9 -1.27 -33.99 16.43
C ARG A 9 -2.58 -33.69 17.16
N GLY A 10 -3.69 -34.18 16.62
CA GLY A 10 -4.94 -34.44 17.33
C GLY A 10 -5.69 -33.22 17.90
N PRO A 11 -6.95 -33.43 18.35
CA PRO A 11 -7.83 -32.37 18.81
C PRO A 11 -7.73 -32.21 20.34
N ASP A 12 -6.60 -31.71 20.84
CA ASP A 12 -6.50 -31.29 22.24
C ASP A 12 -6.36 -29.77 22.33
N ALA A 13 -7.12 -29.19 23.25
CA ALA A 13 -7.41 -27.77 23.39
C ALA A 13 -6.18 -26.92 23.77
N SER A 14 -5.31 -26.65 22.79
CA SER A 14 -4.34 -25.54 22.68
C SER A 14 -3.70 -25.48 21.28
N GLY A 15 -4.40 -25.99 20.25
CA GLY A 15 -3.86 -26.24 18.91
C GLY A 15 -3.81 -25.03 17.96
N TYR A 16 -4.46 -23.91 18.28
CA TYR A 16 -4.62 -22.76 17.35
C TYR A 16 -3.32 -22.05 16.93
N LEU A 17 -2.22 -22.28 17.64
CA LEU A 17 -0.90 -21.73 17.33
C LEU A 17 0.05 -22.78 16.73
N VAL A 18 -0.30 -24.06 16.77
CA VAL A 18 0.52 -25.14 16.24
C VAL A 18 0.55 -25.00 14.71
N GLY A 19 1.74 -24.77 14.16
CA GLY A 19 1.92 -24.55 12.72
C GLY A 19 1.67 -23.10 12.24
N ARG A 20 1.35 -22.15 13.14
CA ARG A 20 1.18 -20.73 12.77
C ARG A 20 2.49 -20.09 12.30
N ASN A 21 3.55 -20.27 13.10
CA ASN A 21 4.84 -19.67 12.84
C ASN A 21 5.65 -20.49 11.82
N ASN A 22 6.68 -19.91 11.24
CA ASN A 22 7.60 -20.65 10.37
C ASN A 22 8.49 -21.64 11.15
N ALA A 23 9.42 -22.30 10.46
CA ALA A 23 10.30 -23.31 11.06
C ALA A 23 11.19 -22.77 12.20
N ASN A 24 11.45 -21.47 12.24
CA ASN A 24 12.24 -20.79 13.28
C ASN A 24 11.35 -20.24 14.41
N GLY A 25 10.04 -20.54 14.39
CA GLY A 25 9.11 -20.03 15.40
C GLY A 25 8.76 -18.55 15.22
N VAL A 26 9.02 -17.96 14.06
CA VAL A 26 8.69 -16.55 13.74
C VAL A 26 7.32 -16.44 13.07
N ASP A 27 6.49 -15.52 13.54
CA ASP A 27 5.24 -15.16 12.88
C ASP A 27 5.55 -14.30 11.63
N LEU A 28 5.30 -14.85 10.44
CA LEU A 28 5.63 -14.16 9.18
C LEU A 28 4.82 -12.88 8.98
N ASN A 29 3.60 -12.79 9.54
CA ASN A 29 2.80 -11.56 9.52
C ASN A 29 3.18 -10.60 10.67
N ARG A 30 4.37 -10.79 11.25
CA ARG A 30 5.08 -9.84 12.14
C ARG A 30 6.55 -9.67 11.72
N ASN A 31 6.92 -10.12 10.52
CA ASN A 31 8.30 -10.19 10.09
C ASN A 31 8.68 -9.17 9.00
N PHE A 32 7.71 -8.48 8.38
CA PHE A 32 8.01 -7.45 7.39
C PHE A 32 8.63 -6.19 8.04
N PRO A 33 9.40 -5.38 7.29
CA PRO A 33 9.80 -4.05 7.74
C PRO A 33 8.58 -3.19 8.11
N ASP A 34 8.61 -2.54 9.27
CA ASP A 34 7.53 -1.65 9.73
C ASP A 34 7.72 -0.27 9.10
N LEU A 35 6.94 0.01 8.06
CA LEU A 35 7.01 1.28 7.33
C LEU A 35 5.99 2.32 7.84
N ASN A 36 5.04 1.89 8.67
CA ASN A 36 3.97 2.73 9.21
C ASN A 36 4.51 3.90 10.04
N THR A 37 5.59 3.69 10.81
CA THR A 37 6.19 4.78 11.61
C THR A 37 6.63 5.94 10.73
N TYR A 38 7.19 5.65 9.54
CA TYR A 38 7.64 6.67 8.60
C TYR A 38 6.46 7.33 7.90
N ILE A 39 5.46 6.58 7.46
CA ILE A 39 4.31 7.18 6.77
C ILE A 39 3.50 8.09 7.71
N TYR A 40 3.32 7.71 8.98
CA TYR A 40 2.60 8.55 9.96
C TYR A 40 3.35 9.86 10.25
N TYR A 41 4.68 9.82 10.24
CA TYR A 41 5.49 11.03 10.32
C TYR A 41 5.33 11.88 9.06
N ASN A 42 5.44 11.29 7.88
CA ASN A 42 5.37 12.00 6.59
C ASN A 42 3.98 12.59 6.31
N GLU A 43 2.91 11.90 6.68
CA GLU A 43 1.53 12.40 6.58
C GLU A 43 1.31 13.63 7.48
N LYS A 44 1.97 13.67 8.64
CA LYS A 44 1.83 14.78 9.60
C LYS A 44 2.73 15.98 9.29
N TYR A 45 3.97 15.73 8.87
CA TYR A 45 4.99 16.76 8.74
C TYR A 45 5.42 17.03 7.30
N GLY A 46 4.84 16.33 6.33
CA GLY A 46 5.28 16.32 4.94
C GLY A 46 6.44 15.36 4.72
N GLY A 47 6.46 14.72 3.54
CA GLY A 47 7.50 13.79 3.14
C GLY A 47 7.01 12.83 2.05
N PRO A 48 7.86 11.87 1.63
CA PRO A 48 7.46 10.84 0.68
C PRO A 48 6.25 10.04 1.17
N ASN A 49 5.25 9.89 0.31
CA ASN A 49 3.97 9.24 0.64
C ASN A 49 3.81 7.83 0.02
N HIS A 50 4.83 7.36 -0.70
CA HIS A 50 4.85 6.09 -1.41
C HIS A 50 6.27 5.52 -1.44
N HIS A 51 6.41 4.21 -1.70
CA HIS A 51 7.70 3.54 -1.94
C HIS A 51 8.76 3.80 -0.87
N LEU A 52 8.35 3.75 0.40
CA LEU A 52 9.24 4.01 1.52
C LEU A 52 10.42 3.03 1.49
N PRO A 53 11.67 3.51 1.68
CA PRO A 53 12.85 2.67 1.55
C PRO A 53 12.92 1.62 2.67
N LEU A 54 13.51 0.46 2.36
CA LEU A 54 13.81 -0.55 3.37
C LEU A 54 15.14 -0.23 4.07
N PRO A 55 15.34 -0.65 5.33
CA PRO A 55 16.64 -0.58 6.00
C PRO A 55 17.72 -1.32 5.20
N ASP A 56 18.96 -0.82 5.14
CA ASP A 56 20.04 -1.41 4.33
C ASP A 56 20.27 -2.91 4.61
N ASN A 57 20.15 -3.31 5.88
CA ASN A 57 20.30 -4.69 6.34
C ASN A 57 18.98 -5.48 6.42
N TRP A 58 17.91 -5.06 5.74
CA TRP A 58 16.60 -5.74 5.81
C TRP A 58 16.69 -7.24 5.48
N LYS A 59 17.56 -7.63 4.53
CA LYS A 59 17.74 -9.03 4.10
C LYS A 59 18.23 -9.97 5.22
N SER A 60 18.90 -9.43 6.23
CA SER A 60 19.37 -10.18 7.41
C SER A 60 18.42 -10.04 8.60
N GLN A 61 17.37 -9.22 8.51
CA GLN A 61 16.40 -8.99 9.58
C GLN A 61 15.09 -9.76 9.38
N VAL A 62 14.91 -10.37 8.21
CA VAL A 62 13.69 -11.09 7.84
C VAL A 62 13.99 -12.56 7.60
N GLU A 63 12.97 -13.38 7.80
CA GLU A 63 12.96 -14.80 7.54
C GLU A 63 13.08 -15.08 6.04
N PRO A 64 13.56 -16.28 5.64
CA PRO A 64 13.73 -16.61 4.23
C PRO A 64 12.42 -16.53 3.43
N GLU A 65 11.28 -16.87 4.04
CA GLU A 65 9.95 -16.73 3.45
C GLU A 65 9.61 -15.25 3.17
N THR A 66 9.70 -14.40 4.20
CA THR A 66 9.46 -12.95 4.06
C THR A 66 10.42 -12.32 3.06
N ARG A 67 11.70 -12.74 3.05
CA ARG A 67 12.67 -12.27 2.05
C ARG A 67 12.24 -12.59 0.63
N ALA A 68 11.80 -13.82 0.38
CA ALA A 68 11.35 -14.25 -0.93
C ALA A 68 10.11 -13.47 -1.39
N VAL A 69 9.15 -13.20 -0.49
CA VAL A 69 7.97 -12.37 -0.81
C VAL A 69 8.36 -10.94 -1.12
N ILE A 70 9.22 -10.31 -0.31
CA ILE A 70 9.68 -8.94 -0.57
C ILE A 70 10.38 -8.86 -1.94
N GLN A 71 11.19 -9.86 -2.28
CA GLN A 71 11.83 -9.92 -3.60
C GLN A 71 10.81 -10.11 -4.72
N TRP A 72 9.79 -10.94 -4.52
CA TRP A 72 8.74 -11.19 -5.50
C TRP A 72 7.85 -9.97 -5.74
N ILE A 73 7.36 -9.32 -4.69
CA ILE A 73 6.52 -8.12 -4.80
C ILE A 73 7.31 -6.98 -5.48
N ARG A 74 8.63 -6.93 -5.32
CA ARG A 74 9.51 -5.98 -6.03
C ARG A 74 9.82 -6.36 -7.48
N SER A 75 9.56 -7.60 -7.90
CA SER A 75 9.90 -8.09 -9.24
C SER A 75 8.82 -7.81 -10.28
N LEU A 76 7.61 -7.49 -9.83
CA LEU A 76 6.45 -7.22 -10.67
C LEU A 76 5.71 -5.99 -10.14
N ASN A 77 5.07 -5.24 -11.03
CA ASN A 77 4.24 -4.10 -10.65
C ASN A 77 2.83 -4.58 -10.23
N PHE A 78 2.73 -5.24 -9.08
CA PHE A 78 1.44 -5.65 -8.53
C PHE A 78 0.55 -4.43 -8.23
N VAL A 79 -0.72 -4.52 -8.60
CA VAL A 79 -1.70 -3.43 -8.45
C VAL A 79 -2.68 -3.71 -7.32
N LEU A 80 -3.22 -4.93 -7.26
CA LEU A 80 -4.19 -5.37 -6.27
C LEU A 80 -3.78 -6.76 -5.75
N SER A 81 -3.91 -6.97 -4.45
CA SER A 81 -3.60 -8.23 -3.78
C SER A 81 -4.60 -8.52 -2.65
N ALA A 82 -4.71 -9.78 -2.29
CA ALA A 82 -5.30 -10.18 -1.02
C ALA A 82 -4.48 -11.32 -0.40
N ASN A 83 -4.26 -11.24 0.92
CA ASN A 83 -3.70 -12.33 1.69
C ASN A 83 -4.81 -13.03 2.48
N LEU A 84 -4.79 -14.37 2.49
CA LEU A 84 -5.89 -15.19 3.03
C LEU A 84 -5.52 -15.76 4.40
N HIS A 85 -6.42 -15.60 5.36
CA HIS A 85 -6.26 -15.93 6.77
C HIS A 85 -7.48 -16.70 7.32
N GLY A 86 -7.35 -17.23 8.53
CA GLY A 86 -8.43 -17.87 9.27
C GLY A 86 -8.34 -17.57 10.77
N GLY A 87 -9.49 -17.63 11.42
CA GLY A 87 -9.71 -17.29 12.83
C GLY A 87 -10.82 -16.27 13.05
N ALA A 88 -11.30 -15.64 11.98
CA ALA A 88 -12.47 -14.76 11.95
C ALA A 88 -13.16 -14.86 10.56
N VAL A 89 -14.24 -14.11 10.36
CA VAL A 89 -14.87 -13.92 9.04
C VAL A 89 -15.08 -12.43 8.80
N VAL A 90 -14.11 -11.78 8.16
CA VAL A 90 -14.08 -10.33 7.92
C VAL A 90 -13.06 -9.96 6.83
N ALA A 91 -13.37 -8.95 6.02
CA ALA A 91 -12.39 -8.32 5.13
C ALA A 91 -11.69 -7.16 5.86
N ASN A 92 -10.44 -7.40 6.25
CA ASN A 92 -9.57 -6.46 6.95
C ASN A 92 -8.78 -5.60 5.96
N TYR A 93 -8.74 -4.29 6.16
CA TYR A 93 -8.04 -3.36 5.27
C TYR A 93 -7.11 -2.39 6.03
N PRO A 94 -6.10 -1.81 5.34
CA PRO A 94 -5.13 -0.89 5.93
C PRO A 94 -5.72 0.33 6.66
N TYR A 95 -4.97 0.94 7.58
CA TYR A 95 -3.73 0.41 8.16
C TYR A 95 -4.00 -0.62 9.27
N ASP A 96 -3.11 -1.60 9.40
CA ASP A 96 -3.10 -2.58 10.48
C ASP A 96 -2.49 -2.01 11.79
N LYS A 97 -1.51 -1.10 11.68
CA LYS A 97 -0.85 -0.51 12.86
C LYS A 97 -1.59 0.72 13.33
N SER A 98 -2.05 0.75 14.58
CA SER A 98 -2.65 1.96 15.15
C SER A 98 -1.63 3.10 15.30
N LEU A 99 -2.07 4.33 15.00
CA LEU A 99 -1.29 5.56 15.20
C LEU A 99 -1.09 5.89 16.70
N GLU A 100 -2.04 5.45 17.53
CA GLU A 100 -2.01 5.65 18.97
C GLU A 100 -1.43 4.44 19.71
N HIS A 101 -0.69 4.69 20.78
CA HIS A 101 -0.31 3.62 21.70
C HIS A 101 -1.56 3.12 22.45
N ARG A 102 -1.69 1.80 22.62
CA ARG A 102 -2.80 1.20 23.38
C ARG A 102 -2.89 1.83 24.77
N PHE A 103 -3.94 2.60 25.02
CA PHE A 103 -4.34 2.94 26.39
C PHE A 103 -4.92 1.67 27.04
N ARG A 104 -4.39 1.31 28.22
CA ARG A 104 -4.72 0.07 28.94
C ARG A 104 -6.24 -0.07 29.11
N GLY A 105 -6.82 -1.16 28.57
CA GLY A 105 -8.18 -1.62 28.91
C GLY A 105 -9.14 -1.84 27.74
N PHE A 106 -8.89 -1.26 26.56
CA PHE A 106 -9.78 -1.44 25.40
C PHE A 106 -9.33 -2.61 24.50
N ARG A 107 -10.30 -3.47 24.14
CA ARG A 107 -10.08 -4.58 23.19
C ARG A 107 -9.87 -4.10 21.75
N ARG A 108 -10.41 -2.94 21.39
CA ARG A 108 -10.31 -2.29 20.08
C ARG A 108 -9.42 -1.07 20.17
N THR A 109 -8.64 -0.81 19.13
CA THR A 109 -7.78 0.38 19.01
C THR A 109 -8.42 1.44 18.11
N ALA A 110 -7.83 2.64 18.07
CA ALA A 110 -8.33 3.73 17.23
C ALA A 110 -8.27 3.36 15.75
N ASN A 111 -9.31 3.73 14.99
CA ASN A 111 -9.34 3.63 13.53
C ASN A 111 -8.15 4.41 12.94
N THR A 112 -7.37 3.77 12.07
CA THR A 112 -6.19 4.39 11.44
C THR A 112 -6.32 4.28 9.92
N PRO A 113 -7.06 5.21 9.28
CA PRO A 113 -7.37 5.15 7.86
C PRO A 113 -6.15 5.49 6.99
N THR A 114 -6.13 4.98 5.76
CA THR A 114 -5.16 5.41 4.74
C THR A 114 -5.66 6.62 3.94
N PRO A 115 -4.80 7.28 3.15
CA PRO A 115 -5.24 8.26 2.15
C PRO A 115 -6.27 7.71 1.15
N ASP A 116 -6.25 6.40 0.88
CA ASP A 116 -7.17 5.69 -0.02
C ASP A 116 -8.28 4.92 0.76
N ASP A 117 -8.61 5.33 1.99
CA ASP A 117 -9.54 4.60 2.88
C ASP A 117 -10.91 4.30 2.23
N LYS A 118 -11.50 5.24 1.49
CA LYS A 118 -12.76 5.01 0.78
C LYS A 118 -12.64 3.91 -0.28
N LEU A 119 -11.50 3.84 -0.97
CA LEU A 119 -11.24 2.79 -1.95
C LEU A 119 -11.07 1.45 -1.24
N PHE A 120 -10.29 1.40 -0.16
CA PHE A 120 -10.11 0.17 0.62
C PHE A 120 -11.41 -0.36 1.23
N GLN A 121 -12.25 0.51 1.78
CA GLN A 121 -13.59 0.13 2.22
C GLN A 121 -14.40 -0.47 1.08
N LYS A 122 -14.35 0.12 -0.12
CA LYS A 122 -15.04 -0.43 -1.29
C LYS A 122 -14.49 -1.79 -1.69
N LEU A 123 -13.17 -1.97 -1.76
CA LEU A 123 -12.52 -3.25 -2.08
C LEU A 123 -12.89 -4.34 -1.08
N ALA A 124 -12.85 -4.03 0.22
CA ALA A 124 -13.27 -4.94 1.28
C ALA A 124 -14.76 -5.30 1.18
N LYS A 125 -15.63 -4.31 0.91
CA LYS A 125 -17.07 -4.55 0.71
C LYS A 125 -17.36 -5.43 -0.49
N VAL A 126 -16.66 -5.28 -1.60
CA VAL A 126 -16.84 -6.15 -2.77
C VAL A 126 -16.68 -7.61 -2.37
N TYR A 127 -15.59 -7.96 -1.68
CA TYR A 127 -15.40 -9.33 -1.20
C TYR A 127 -16.48 -9.74 -0.21
N SER A 128 -16.73 -8.91 0.82
CA SER A 128 -17.64 -9.23 1.91
C SER A 128 -19.08 -9.49 1.45
N TYR A 129 -19.62 -8.65 0.55
CA TYR A 129 -20.99 -8.78 0.03
C TYR A 129 -21.13 -9.88 -1.02
N ALA A 130 -20.08 -10.19 -1.78
CA ALA A 130 -20.08 -11.33 -2.68
C ALA A 130 -19.85 -12.66 -1.95
N HIS A 131 -19.28 -12.62 -0.74
CA HIS A 131 -19.08 -13.79 0.10
C HIS A 131 -20.40 -14.28 0.70
N GLY A 132 -20.57 -15.60 0.80
CA GLY A 132 -21.82 -16.24 1.19
C GLY A 132 -22.40 -15.84 2.56
N TRP A 133 -21.57 -15.33 3.49
CA TRP A 133 -22.02 -14.92 4.82
C TRP A 133 -21.17 -13.85 5.53
N MET A 134 -20.16 -13.26 4.86
CA MET A 134 -19.24 -12.31 5.53
C MET A 134 -19.95 -11.00 5.85
N HIS A 135 -20.71 -10.47 4.89
CA HIS A 135 -21.49 -9.23 5.02
C HIS A 135 -22.55 -9.23 6.12
N HIS A 136 -22.97 -10.40 6.63
CA HIS A 136 -23.86 -10.47 7.80
C HIS A 136 -23.22 -9.82 9.03
N GLY A 137 -21.88 -9.76 9.07
CA GLY A 137 -21.11 -9.08 10.10
C GLY A 137 -21.02 -9.82 11.44
N TRP A 138 -21.98 -10.70 11.76
CA TRP A 138 -21.98 -11.50 12.97
C TRP A 138 -21.44 -12.91 12.73
N ASN A 139 -20.15 -13.13 12.98
CA ASN A 139 -19.47 -14.40 12.78
C ASN A 139 -18.48 -14.64 13.92
N CYS A 140 -18.29 -15.89 14.33
CA CYS A 140 -17.28 -16.28 15.34
C CYS A 140 -17.43 -15.61 16.72
N GLY A 141 -18.59 -14.99 17.02
CA GLY A 141 -18.79 -14.18 18.23
C GLY A 141 -18.30 -12.72 18.10
N ASP A 142 -17.80 -12.33 16.93
CA ASP A 142 -17.44 -10.96 16.58
C ASP A 142 -18.56 -10.29 15.77
N TYR A 143 -18.59 -8.95 15.85
CA TYR A 143 -19.45 -8.10 15.03
C TYR A 143 -18.64 -7.05 14.26
N PHE A 144 -18.68 -7.19 12.93
CA PHE A 144 -18.09 -6.29 11.96
C PHE A 144 -19.20 -5.77 11.03
N PRO A 145 -19.64 -4.51 11.17
CA PRO A 145 -20.59 -3.91 10.24
C PRO A 145 -20.13 -4.09 8.79
N ASP A 146 -21.05 -4.49 7.91
CA ASP A 146 -20.79 -4.81 6.49
C ASP A 146 -19.74 -5.93 6.26
N GLY A 147 -19.34 -6.67 7.30
CA GLY A 147 -18.30 -7.70 7.23
C GLY A 147 -16.90 -7.17 6.90
N ILE A 148 -16.62 -5.90 7.19
CA ILE A 148 -15.31 -5.27 6.95
C ILE A 148 -14.74 -4.67 8.24
N THR A 149 -13.41 -4.46 8.28
CA THR A 149 -12.78 -3.72 9.38
C THR A 149 -11.47 -3.06 8.97
N ASN A 150 -11.18 -1.87 9.49
CA ASN A 150 -9.83 -1.33 9.49
C ASN A 150 -8.99 -2.14 10.48
N GLY A 151 -7.80 -2.61 10.08
CA GLY A 151 -7.02 -3.52 10.90
C GLY A 151 -6.63 -2.95 12.25
N ALA A 152 -6.19 -1.69 12.28
CA ALA A 152 -5.91 -0.98 13.52
C ALA A 152 -7.17 -0.81 14.37
N SER A 153 -8.37 -0.66 13.80
CA SER A 153 -9.60 -0.58 14.59
C SER A 153 -9.95 -1.90 15.28
N TRP A 154 -9.71 -3.02 14.62
CA TRP A 154 -9.91 -4.35 15.20
C TRP A 154 -8.88 -4.66 16.28
N TYR A 155 -7.59 -4.71 15.91
CA TYR A 155 -6.47 -4.78 16.83
C TYR A 155 -5.17 -4.32 16.14
N SER A 156 -4.45 -3.40 16.78
CA SER A 156 -3.17 -2.92 16.24
C SER A 156 -2.15 -4.06 16.02
N LEU A 157 -1.59 -4.10 14.82
CA LEU A 157 -0.62 -5.07 14.31
C LEU A 157 0.48 -4.32 13.56
N SER A 158 1.75 -4.55 13.91
CA SER A 158 2.90 -4.02 13.16
C SER A 158 3.65 -5.12 12.43
N LYS A 159 4.48 -4.72 11.45
CA LYS A 159 5.32 -5.64 10.66
C LYS A 159 4.51 -6.68 9.86
N GLY A 160 3.29 -6.33 9.48
CA GLY A 160 2.41 -7.13 8.63
C GLY A 160 2.72 -6.96 7.14
N MET A 161 2.30 -7.94 6.35
CA MET A 161 2.50 -7.94 4.89
C MET A 161 1.56 -6.95 4.17
N GLN A 162 0.35 -6.76 4.71
CA GLN A 162 -0.69 -5.90 4.11
C GLN A 162 -0.22 -4.45 3.99
N ASP A 163 0.14 -3.83 5.11
CA ASP A 163 0.62 -2.44 5.12
C ASP A 163 1.96 -2.30 4.38
N PHE A 164 2.80 -3.34 4.39
CA PHE A 164 4.07 -3.35 3.65
C PHE A 164 3.85 -3.20 2.14
N ASN A 165 2.88 -3.92 1.56
CA ASN A 165 2.54 -3.81 0.14
C ASN A 165 2.23 -2.36 -0.24
N TYR A 166 1.30 -1.74 0.50
CA TYR A 166 0.83 -0.39 0.24
C TYR A 166 1.94 0.66 0.44
N LEU A 167 2.79 0.50 1.45
CA LEU A 167 3.81 1.51 1.78
C LEU A 167 5.10 1.37 0.97
N HIS A 168 5.45 0.17 0.51
CA HIS A 168 6.70 -0.09 -0.20
C HIS A 168 6.54 -0.16 -1.72
N THR A 169 5.33 -0.45 -2.23
CA THR A 169 5.08 -0.69 -3.66
C THR A 169 3.82 0.01 -4.15
N ASN A 170 3.37 -0.27 -5.37
CA ASN A 170 2.08 0.19 -5.90
C ASN A 170 0.90 -0.69 -5.46
N CYS A 171 1.14 -1.81 -4.78
CA CYS A 171 0.14 -2.85 -4.57
C CYS A 171 -0.82 -2.52 -3.41
N PHE A 172 -2.12 -2.50 -3.70
CA PHE A 172 -3.17 -2.36 -2.71
C PHE A 172 -3.54 -3.76 -2.21
N GLU A 173 -3.17 -4.08 -0.96
CA GLU A 173 -3.47 -5.39 -0.35
C GLU A 173 -4.53 -5.27 0.75
N ILE A 174 -5.46 -6.23 0.78
CA ILE A 174 -6.36 -6.46 1.93
C ILE A 174 -6.10 -7.85 2.54
N THR A 175 -6.49 -8.04 3.79
CA THR A 175 -6.43 -9.34 4.49
C THR A 175 -7.83 -9.92 4.60
N LEU A 176 -8.02 -11.15 4.14
CA LEU A 176 -9.31 -11.82 4.14
C LEU A 176 -9.30 -12.94 5.17
N GLU A 177 -10.03 -12.75 6.27
CA GLU A 177 -10.30 -13.80 7.26
C GLU A 177 -11.52 -14.60 6.79
N LEU A 178 -11.35 -15.88 6.47
CA LEU A 178 -12.36 -16.64 5.71
C LEU A 178 -13.24 -17.55 6.56
N SER A 179 -12.73 -18.02 7.71
CA SER A 179 -13.39 -19.02 8.53
C SER A 179 -13.06 -18.85 10.01
N CYS A 180 -14.02 -19.14 10.89
CA CYS A 180 -13.80 -19.18 12.34
C CYS A 180 -12.85 -20.32 12.71
N ASP A 181 -13.06 -21.50 12.12
CA ASP A 181 -12.13 -22.61 12.25
C ASP A 181 -10.93 -22.36 11.34
N LYS A 182 -9.73 -22.29 11.94
CA LYS A 182 -8.47 -22.09 11.21
C LYS A 182 -8.10 -23.31 10.36
N PHE A 183 -8.59 -24.48 10.75
CA PHE A 183 -8.29 -25.75 10.10
C PHE A 183 -9.56 -26.58 9.97
N PRO A 184 -10.51 -26.15 9.10
CA PRO A 184 -11.79 -26.83 8.97
C PRO A 184 -11.59 -28.26 8.47
N ARG A 185 -12.55 -29.13 8.84
CA ARG A 185 -12.53 -30.52 8.40
C ARG A 185 -12.76 -30.62 6.89
N GLN A 186 -12.27 -31.70 6.29
CA GLN A 186 -12.33 -31.91 4.84
C GLN A 186 -13.76 -31.80 4.28
N GLU A 187 -14.75 -32.30 5.01
CA GLU A 187 -16.17 -32.26 4.65
C GLU A 187 -16.76 -30.85 4.56
N GLU A 188 -16.11 -29.84 5.16
CA GLU A 188 -16.55 -28.44 5.13
C GLU A 188 -15.97 -27.66 3.94
N LEU A 189 -14.90 -28.16 3.31
CA LEU A 189 -14.17 -27.45 2.24
C LEU A 189 -15.02 -27.14 1.02
N GLN A 190 -15.95 -28.01 0.64
CA GLN A 190 -16.84 -27.75 -0.50
C GLN A 190 -17.78 -26.57 -0.23
N ARG A 191 -18.27 -26.45 1.01
CA ARG A 191 -19.11 -25.32 1.43
C ARG A 191 -18.29 -24.03 1.43
N GLU A 192 -17.08 -24.06 1.98
CA GLU A 192 -16.18 -22.90 2.00
C GLU A 192 -15.84 -22.41 0.59
N TRP A 193 -15.51 -23.33 -0.32
CA TRP A 193 -15.26 -23.00 -1.72
C TRP A 193 -16.48 -22.32 -2.36
N LEU A 194 -17.68 -22.91 -2.23
CA LEU A 194 -18.89 -22.34 -2.82
C LEU A 194 -19.25 -20.98 -2.22
N GLY A 195 -18.94 -20.74 -0.94
CA GLY A 195 -19.14 -19.45 -0.27
C GLY A 195 -18.15 -18.36 -0.68
N ASN A 196 -16.94 -18.73 -1.11
CA ASN A 196 -15.86 -17.80 -1.47
C ASN A 196 -15.70 -17.60 -2.99
N ARG A 197 -16.12 -18.55 -3.82
CA ARG A 197 -15.84 -18.56 -5.27
C ARG A 197 -16.21 -17.24 -5.95
N GLU A 198 -17.40 -16.73 -5.71
CA GLU A 198 -17.86 -15.47 -6.33
C GLU A 198 -17.06 -14.27 -5.81
N ALA A 199 -16.82 -14.20 -4.50
CA ALA A 199 -16.05 -13.13 -3.88
C ALA A 199 -14.61 -13.06 -4.40
N LEU A 200 -13.97 -14.21 -4.62
CA LEU A 200 -12.62 -14.29 -5.19
C LEU A 200 -12.59 -13.72 -6.61
N ILE A 201 -13.57 -14.04 -7.45
CA ILE A 201 -13.66 -13.52 -8.82
C ILE A 201 -13.95 -12.03 -8.82
N GLN A 202 -14.98 -11.58 -8.09
CA GLN A 202 -15.32 -10.16 -8.04
C GLN A 202 -14.20 -9.31 -7.48
N PHE A 203 -13.42 -9.81 -6.53
CA PHE A 203 -12.25 -9.12 -6.02
C PHE A 203 -11.15 -8.95 -7.08
N LEU A 204 -10.86 -9.99 -7.85
CA LEU A 204 -9.89 -9.91 -8.95
C LEU A 204 -10.33 -8.89 -10.02
N GLU A 205 -11.63 -8.82 -10.32
CA GLU A 205 -12.18 -7.83 -11.26
C GLU A 205 -11.95 -6.38 -10.79
N GLN A 206 -11.76 -6.14 -9.49
CA GLN A 206 -11.48 -4.80 -8.95
C GLN A 206 -10.11 -4.25 -9.36
N VAL A 207 -9.23 -5.05 -9.95
CA VAL A 207 -8.00 -4.52 -10.54
C VAL A 207 -8.27 -3.68 -11.78
N HIS A 208 -9.45 -3.81 -12.39
CA HIS A 208 -9.88 -3.11 -13.60
C HIS A 208 -10.82 -1.93 -13.31
N GLN A 209 -10.44 -1.05 -12.37
CA GLN A 209 -11.10 0.24 -12.15
C GLN A 209 -10.09 1.38 -12.02
N GLY A 210 -10.57 2.63 -12.03
CA GLY A 210 -9.73 3.82 -11.88
C GLY A 210 -9.13 4.30 -13.21
N ILE A 211 -7.83 4.57 -13.22
CA ILE A 211 -7.09 4.99 -14.42
C ILE A 211 -5.87 4.10 -14.67
N LYS A 212 -5.47 4.00 -15.93
CA LYS A 212 -4.22 3.35 -16.34
C LYS A 212 -3.65 4.05 -17.57
N GLY A 213 -2.38 3.85 -17.87
CA GLY A 213 -1.81 4.40 -19.11
C GLY A 213 -0.30 4.32 -19.14
N MET A 214 0.28 5.06 -20.07
CA MET A 214 1.73 5.14 -20.28
C MET A 214 2.28 6.50 -19.85
N VAL A 215 3.49 6.53 -19.30
CA VAL A 215 4.29 7.74 -19.15
C VAL A 215 5.45 7.68 -20.14
N LEU A 216 5.50 8.67 -21.03
CA LEU A 216 6.44 8.76 -22.15
C LEU A 216 7.19 10.09 -22.13
N ASP A 217 8.38 10.12 -22.73
CA ASP A 217 9.07 11.37 -23.05
C ASP A 217 8.58 11.98 -24.39
N GLU A 218 9.11 13.14 -24.75
CA GLU A 218 8.81 13.82 -26.02
C GLU A 218 9.16 13.01 -27.28
N ASN A 219 9.99 11.98 -27.16
CA ASN A 219 10.42 11.09 -28.24
C ASN A 219 9.67 9.75 -28.24
N ASN A 220 8.65 9.59 -27.38
CA ASN A 220 7.88 8.36 -27.16
C ASN A 220 8.67 7.20 -26.52
N ASN A 221 9.77 7.48 -25.82
CA ASN A 221 10.43 6.48 -24.99
C ASN A 221 9.66 6.31 -23.66
N TYR A 222 9.63 5.08 -23.15
CA TYR A 222 9.05 4.78 -21.84
C TYR A 222 9.82 5.46 -20.71
N LEU A 223 9.09 6.07 -19.78
CA LEU A 223 9.65 6.66 -18.57
C LEU A 223 9.32 5.79 -17.36
N PRO A 224 10.21 4.85 -16.98
CA PRO A 224 9.99 4.04 -15.79
C PRO A 224 10.14 4.87 -14.52
N LYS A 225 9.42 4.47 -13.46
CA LYS A 225 9.44 5.13 -12.14
C LYS A 225 9.02 6.61 -12.15
N ALA A 226 8.36 7.07 -13.21
CA ALA A 226 7.62 8.32 -13.16
C ALA A 226 6.52 8.21 -12.09
N VAL A 227 6.30 9.28 -11.34
CA VAL A 227 5.34 9.36 -10.24
C VAL A 227 4.01 9.91 -10.76
N ILE A 228 2.91 9.28 -10.40
CA ILE A 228 1.54 9.68 -10.74
C ILE A 228 0.84 10.02 -9.43
N SER A 229 0.58 11.31 -9.23
CA SER A 229 -0.09 11.86 -8.06
C SER A 229 -1.52 12.29 -8.38
N VAL A 230 -2.43 12.11 -7.42
CA VAL A 230 -3.84 12.48 -7.54
C VAL A 230 -4.16 13.54 -6.51
N SER A 231 -4.62 14.71 -6.96
CA SER A 231 -4.96 15.81 -6.04
C SER A 231 -5.99 15.37 -5.00
N GLY A 232 -5.69 15.63 -3.73
CA GLY A 232 -6.53 15.23 -2.59
C GLY A 232 -6.28 13.82 -2.05
N ILE A 233 -5.39 13.03 -2.66
CA ILE A 233 -5.01 11.70 -2.16
C ILE A 233 -3.50 11.71 -1.90
N ASN A 234 -3.12 11.70 -0.61
CA ASN A 234 -1.71 11.76 -0.20
C ASN A 234 -1.03 10.38 -0.25
N HIS A 235 -1.06 9.73 -1.42
CA HIS A 235 -0.38 8.47 -1.68
C HIS A 235 -0.23 8.36 -3.19
N ASP A 236 0.98 8.38 -3.72
CA ASP A 236 1.22 8.36 -5.17
C ASP A 236 1.56 6.94 -5.66
N VAL A 237 1.42 6.68 -6.96
CA VAL A 237 1.92 5.44 -7.60
C VAL A 237 3.04 5.75 -8.58
N THR A 238 3.79 4.71 -8.98
CA THR A 238 4.84 4.81 -9.98
C THR A 238 4.53 3.99 -11.23
N SER A 239 5.06 4.41 -12.37
CA SER A 239 5.10 3.60 -13.58
C SER A 239 6.13 2.46 -13.45
N GLY A 240 5.81 1.31 -14.04
CA GLY A 240 6.68 0.14 -14.13
C GLY A 240 7.82 0.32 -15.12
N ASP A 241 8.60 -0.74 -15.32
CA ASP A 241 9.79 -0.74 -16.19
C ASP A 241 9.48 -0.43 -17.66
N HIS A 242 8.22 -0.65 -18.09
CA HIS A 242 7.74 -0.34 -19.44
C HIS A 242 6.98 0.99 -19.50
N GLY A 243 7.06 1.84 -18.47
CA GLY A 243 6.39 3.14 -18.40
C GLY A 243 4.88 3.06 -18.19
N ASP A 244 4.30 1.86 -18.09
CA ASP A 244 2.89 1.64 -17.79
C ASP A 244 2.60 1.86 -16.30
N TYR A 245 1.44 2.44 -16.00
CA TYR A 245 1.00 2.66 -14.62
C TYR A 245 -0.48 2.32 -14.44
N PHE A 246 -0.85 2.05 -13.19
CA PHE A 246 -2.21 1.73 -12.78
C PHE A 246 -2.51 2.48 -11.50
N ARG A 247 -3.65 3.18 -11.45
CA ARG A 247 -4.12 3.86 -10.26
C ARG A 247 -5.59 3.54 -10.03
N LEU A 248 -5.84 2.69 -9.04
CA LEU A 248 -7.19 2.38 -8.58
C LEU A 248 -7.81 3.65 -7.98
N LEU A 249 -9.01 4.00 -8.45
CA LEU A 249 -9.79 5.14 -7.98
C LEU A 249 -11.27 4.75 -8.00
N LEU A 250 -12.04 5.39 -7.13
CA LEU A 250 -13.51 5.34 -7.20
C LEU A 250 -14.01 6.23 -8.35
N PRO A 251 -15.29 6.08 -8.76
CA PRO A 251 -15.88 7.01 -9.72
C PRO A 251 -15.85 8.45 -9.21
N GLY A 252 -15.45 9.36 -10.08
CA GLY A 252 -15.23 10.77 -9.72
C GLY A 252 -14.39 11.52 -10.75
N THR A 253 -14.26 12.82 -10.56
CA THR A 253 -13.38 13.67 -11.38
C THR A 253 -12.15 14.05 -10.57
N TYR A 254 -10.97 13.83 -11.14
CA TYR A 254 -9.68 13.97 -10.48
C TYR A 254 -8.74 14.84 -11.30
N THR A 255 -7.90 15.61 -10.60
CA THR A 255 -6.74 16.27 -11.19
C THR A 255 -5.52 15.39 -10.93
N VAL A 256 -4.90 14.89 -12.00
CA VAL A 256 -3.82 13.91 -11.95
C VAL A 256 -2.56 14.51 -12.55
N THR A 257 -1.43 14.38 -11.87
CA THR A 257 -0.14 14.90 -12.32
C THR A 257 0.86 13.77 -12.46
N ALA A 258 1.54 13.70 -13.60
CA ALA A 258 2.71 12.84 -13.78
C ALA A 258 3.99 13.67 -13.69
N THR A 259 4.99 13.16 -12.98
CA THR A 259 6.32 13.77 -12.83
C THR A 259 7.41 12.72 -13.01
N ALA A 260 8.58 13.14 -13.49
CA ALA A 260 9.76 12.29 -13.57
C ALA A 260 11.02 13.15 -13.38
N PRO A 261 12.11 12.62 -12.79
CA PRO A 261 13.35 13.37 -12.63
C PRO A 261 13.89 13.90 -13.98
N GLY A 262 14.12 15.21 -14.06
CA GLY A 262 14.60 15.87 -15.28
C GLY A 262 13.52 16.22 -16.30
N PHE A 263 12.24 16.06 -15.95
CA PHE A 263 11.10 16.39 -16.80
C PHE A 263 10.14 17.37 -16.10
N ASP A 264 9.50 18.23 -16.90
CA ASP A 264 8.47 19.13 -16.42
C ASP A 264 7.19 18.34 -16.09
N PRO A 265 6.54 18.59 -14.94
CA PRO A 265 5.27 17.97 -14.58
C PRO A 265 4.18 18.19 -15.64
N LYS A 266 3.33 17.18 -15.84
CA LYS A 266 2.13 17.31 -16.68
C LYS A 266 0.89 16.96 -15.88
N THR A 267 -0.05 17.89 -15.82
CA THR A 267 -1.33 17.75 -15.11
C THR A 267 -2.49 17.65 -16.09
N VAL A 268 -3.43 16.73 -15.82
CA VAL A 268 -4.66 16.55 -16.58
C VAL A 268 -5.85 16.37 -15.65
N THR A 269 -7.03 16.78 -16.09
CA THR A 269 -8.29 16.46 -15.42
C THR A 269 -8.91 15.24 -16.08
N VAL A 270 -9.29 14.24 -15.29
CA VAL A 270 -9.89 12.98 -15.77
C VAL A 270 -11.16 12.64 -14.98
N THR A 271 -12.19 12.15 -15.68
CA THR A 271 -13.39 11.58 -15.06
C THR A 271 -13.34 10.06 -15.14
N VAL A 272 -13.39 9.42 -13.98
CA VAL A 272 -13.43 7.97 -13.78
C VAL A 272 -14.90 7.53 -13.64
N GLY A 273 -15.30 6.54 -14.44
CA GLY A 273 -16.63 5.92 -14.37
C GLY A 273 -16.67 4.69 -13.46
N PRO A 274 -17.84 4.05 -13.31
CA PRO A 274 -18.02 2.85 -12.47
C PRO A 274 -17.51 1.53 -13.08
N GLY A 275 -17.16 1.52 -14.37
CA GLY A 275 -16.72 0.32 -15.09
C GLY A 275 -15.22 0.34 -15.39
N GLU A 276 -14.88 -0.01 -16.64
CA GLU A 276 -13.50 -0.12 -17.13
C GLU A 276 -12.60 1.08 -16.78
N PRO A 277 -11.30 0.85 -16.54
CA PRO A 277 -10.38 1.90 -16.17
C PRO A 277 -10.17 2.87 -17.34
N LYS A 278 -10.19 4.17 -17.06
CA LYS A 278 -9.97 5.20 -18.08
C LYS A 278 -8.50 5.23 -18.47
N ARG A 279 -8.21 5.10 -19.77
CA ARG A 279 -6.85 5.27 -20.28
C ARG A 279 -6.45 6.76 -20.24
N VAL A 280 -5.31 7.06 -19.61
CA VAL A 280 -4.72 8.40 -19.51
C VAL A 280 -3.22 8.27 -19.73
N ASP A 281 -2.73 8.74 -20.88
CA ASP A 281 -1.31 8.70 -21.20
C ASP A 281 -0.68 10.08 -20.95
N PHE A 282 0.52 10.10 -20.36
CA PHE A 282 1.29 11.30 -20.11
C PHE A 282 2.50 11.34 -21.04
N GLN A 283 2.70 12.49 -21.68
CA GLN A 283 3.91 12.79 -22.44
C GLN A 283 4.60 13.97 -21.77
N LEU A 284 5.72 13.70 -21.11
CA LEU A 284 6.50 14.68 -20.38
C LEU A 284 7.56 15.29 -21.30
N LYS A 285 7.96 16.53 -21.01
CA LYS A 285 9.02 17.24 -21.73
C LYS A 285 10.22 17.41 -20.81
N ARG A 286 11.44 17.25 -21.33
CA ARG A 286 12.65 17.55 -20.55
C ARG A 286 12.63 18.99 -20.02
N SER A 287 12.97 19.13 -18.75
CA SER A 287 13.17 20.43 -18.14
C SER A 287 14.42 21.09 -18.73
N ILE A 288 14.32 22.36 -19.09
CA ILE A 288 15.48 23.15 -19.50
C ILE A 288 16.30 23.48 -18.24
N PRO A 289 17.61 23.13 -18.18
CA PRO A 289 18.44 23.54 -17.07
C PRO A 289 18.45 25.07 -16.99
N GLN A 290 17.95 25.64 -15.89
CA GLN A 290 18.14 27.06 -15.66
C GLN A 290 19.62 27.31 -15.40
N VAL A 291 20.30 27.95 -16.36
CA VAL A 291 21.61 28.54 -16.15
C VAL A 291 21.42 29.62 -15.10
N THR A 292 21.80 29.34 -13.86
CA THR A 292 21.92 30.38 -12.85
C THR A 292 23.15 31.21 -13.23
N GLU A 293 22.92 32.37 -13.83
CA GLU A 293 23.96 33.39 -13.94
C GLU A 293 24.40 33.75 -12.51
N SER A 294 25.64 33.38 -12.17
CA SER A 294 26.31 33.88 -10.99
C SER A 294 26.43 35.40 -11.12
N PRO A 295 26.03 36.21 -10.12
CA PRO A 295 26.28 37.64 -10.17
C PRO A 295 27.79 37.86 -10.19
N ALA A 296 28.29 38.38 -11.31
CA ALA A 296 29.68 38.83 -11.41
C ALA A 296 29.96 39.81 -10.27
N GLN A 297 31.01 39.52 -9.49
CA GLN A 297 31.52 40.43 -8.48
C GLN A 297 31.96 41.73 -9.17
N HIS A 298 31.18 42.80 -9.00
CA HIS A 298 31.66 44.16 -9.24
C HIS A 298 32.72 44.46 -8.17
N LEU A 299 33.99 44.37 -8.57
CA LEU A 299 35.10 44.99 -7.87
C LEU A 299 34.98 46.50 -8.05
N GLU A 300 34.50 47.21 -7.02
CA GLU A 300 34.72 48.65 -6.89
C GLU A 300 36.20 48.90 -6.59
N ALA A 301 36.83 49.68 -7.46
CA ALA A 301 38.18 50.21 -7.24
C ALA A 301 38.09 51.41 -6.31
N ASP A 302 38.48 51.23 -5.05
CA ASP A 302 38.63 52.34 -4.10
C ASP A 302 39.81 53.23 -4.53
N SER A 303 39.47 54.49 -4.77
CA SER A 303 40.37 55.58 -5.10
C SER A 303 41.22 56.01 -3.90
N TYR A 304 42.52 56.18 -4.15
CA TYR A 304 43.49 56.88 -3.30
C TYR A 304 42.95 58.23 -2.78
N GLN A 305 42.90 58.42 -1.47
CA GLN A 305 42.86 59.76 -0.83
C GLN A 305 44.17 60.03 -0.10
N SER A 306 44.98 60.91 -0.68
CA SER A 306 46.06 61.62 0.00
C SER A 306 45.48 62.81 0.78
N LYS A 307 45.70 62.87 2.09
CA LYS A 307 45.73 64.14 2.85
C LYS A 307 46.77 64.05 3.96
N TYR A 308 47.97 64.55 3.67
CA TYR A 308 48.86 65.13 4.67
C TYR A 308 48.46 66.60 4.86
N SER A 309 48.31 67.03 6.11
CA SER A 309 48.36 68.45 6.51
C SER A 309 49.25 68.58 7.76
N PRO A 310 49.95 69.72 7.93
CA PRO A 310 51.04 69.88 8.89
C PRO A 310 50.56 70.38 10.25
N GLY A 311 51.32 70.05 11.29
CA GLY A 311 51.16 70.52 12.67
C GLY A 311 52.00 69.70 13.62
#